data_AF-A0A819XRS2-F1
#
_entry.id   AF-A0A819XRS2-F1
#
_cell.length_a   1.000
_cell.length_b   1.000
_cell.length_c   1.000
_cell.angle_alpha   90.00
_cell.angle_beta   90.00
_cell.angle_gamma   90.00
#
_symmetry.space_group_name_H-M   'P 1'
#
loop_
_entity.id
_entity.type
_entity.pdbx_description
1 polymer ?
#
loop_
_entity_poly.entity_id
_entity_poly.type
_entity_poly.pdbx_seq_one_letter_code
_entity_poly.pdbx_strand_id
1 'polypeptide(L)'
;MITTAVEQLGGLTSVIIVVNGTACRLTLNLQNVIVLLRGNLPDVIMDNVVVVLTNAKRHESVFKVKALDLHGNVYPYYFQNSAFCQESTTWTASAKEALQRDWSNSMRELKNLIKTLKTFTDKSVGSFKIIQDLRNAIKAHMHAARIE
;
A
#
# COMPACT_ATOMS: atom_id res chain seq x y z
N MET A 1 -11.52 -5.44 -12.82
CA MET A 1 -10.59 -4.29 -12.98
C MET A 1 -9.34 -4.41 -12.12
N ILE A 2 -9.38 -4.88 -10.86
CA ILE A 2 -8.15 -5.34 -10.15
C ILE A 2 -7.96 -6.85 -10.31
N THR A 3 -9.00 -7.65 -10.05
CA THR A 3 -8.93 -9.12 -10.17
C THR A 3 -8.54 -9.57 -11.58
N THR A 4 -9.13 -8.98 -12.63
CA THR A 4 -8.75 -9.25 -14.03
C THR A 4 -7.28 -8.96 -14.35
N ALA A 5 -6.71 -7.90 -13.76
CA ALA A 5 -5.31 -7.54 -13.96
C ALA A 5 -4.39 -8.50 -13.19
N VAL A 6 -4.80 -8.92 -12.00
CA VAL A 6 -4.08 -9.92 -11.20
C VAL A 6 -4.17 -11.31 -11.82
N GLU A 7 -5.29 -11.68 -12.46
CA GLU A 7 -5.45 -12.93 -13.21
C GLU A 7 -4.49 -13.06 -14.40
N GLN A 8 -4.08 -11.94 -14.99
CA GLN A 8 -3.08 -11.90 -16.07
C GLN A 8 -1.64 -11.96 -15.56
N LEU A 9 -1.41 -11.61 -14.30
CA LEU A 9 -0.11 -11.70 -13.64
C LEU A 9 -0.01 -13.10 -13.05
N GLY A 10 0.77 -14.01 -13.63
CA GLY A 10 0.85 -15.42 -13.22
C GLY A 10 1.10 -15.71 -11.72
N GLY A 11 1.49 -14.70 -10.92
CA GLY A 11 1.59 -14.72 -9.47
C GLY A 11 1.46 -13.31 -8.88
N LEU A 12 1.01 -13.21 -7.62
CA LEU A 12 1.07 -11.96 -6.85
C LEU A 12 1.79 -12.20 -5.53
N THR A 13 2.95 -11.57 -5.40
CA THR A 13 3.78 -11.72 -4.20
C THR A 13 3.46 -10.70 -3.10
N SER A 14 3.15 -9.45 -3.46
CA SER A 14 2.96 -8.37 -2.48
C SER A 14 2.10 -7.23 -3.01
N VAL A 15 1.49 -6.46 -2.11
CA VAL A 15 0.83 -5.19 -2.44
C VAL A 15 1.52 -4.05 -1.71
N ILE A 16 1.94 -3.02 -2.45
CA ILE A 16 2.56 -1.82 -1.87
C ILE A 16 1.57 -0.67 -1.93
N ILE A 17 1.20 -0.13 -0.77
CA ILE A 17 0.31 1.03 -0.64
C ILE A 17 1.17 2.24 -0.33
N VAL A 18 1.20 3.22 -1.24
CA VAL A 18 1.94 4.46 -1.07
C VAL A 18 1.01 5.55 -0.57
N VAL A 19 1.33 6.14 0.57
CA VAL A 19 0.53 7.18 1.24
C VAL A 19 1.43 8.37 1.57
N ASN A 20 0.92 9.59 1.43
CA ASN A 20 1.62 10.77 1.93
C ASN A 20 1.58 10.79 3.47
N GLY A 21 2.73 10.65 4.13
CA GLY A 21 2.85 10.56 5.59
C GLY A 21 2.60 11.88 6.34
N THR A 22 2.69 13.02 5.66
CA THR A 22 2.38 14.34 6.26
C THR A 22 0.90 14.71 6.15
N ALA A 23 0.13 13.96 5.36
CA ALA A 23 -1.32 14.14 5.29
C ALA A 23 -1.96 13.66 6.60
N CYS A 24 -2.45 14.60 7.41
CA CYS A 24 -3.04 14.29 8.73
C CYS A 24 -4.39 13.56 8.65
N ARG A 25 -5.09 13.64 7.52
CA ARG A 25 -6.47 13.13 7.36
C ARG A 25 -6.52 12.00 6.35
N LEU A 26 -7.12 10.89 6.78
CA LEU A 26 -7.66 9.88 5.88
C LEU A 26 -8.89 10.50 5.19
N THR A 27 -8.80 10.77 3.88
CA THR A 27 -9.92 11.32 3.12
C THR A 27 -10.97 10.24 2.89
N LEU A 28 -12.24 10.61 2.72
CA LEU A 28 -13.32 9.67 2.34
C LEU A 28 -12.95 8.89 1.06
N ASN A 29 -12.26 9.55 0.12
CA ASN A 29 -11.78 8.89 -1.09
C ASN A 29 -10.76 7.79 -0.78
N LEU A 30 -9.79 8.05 0.10
CA LEU A 30 -8.81 7.03 0.51
C LEU A 30 -9.48 5.89 1.28
N GLN A 31 -10.46 6.18 2.14
CA GLN A 31 -11.27 5.15 2.80
C GLN A 31 -11.98 4.25 1.77
N ASN A 32 -12.64 4.85 0.78
CA ASN A 32 -13.34 4.11 -0.27
C ASN A 32 -12.39 3.23 -1.08
N VAL A 33 -11.21 3.74 -1.43
CA VAL A 33 -10.17 2.97 -2.13
C VAL A 33 -9.70 1.79 -1.28
N ILE A 34 -9.47 1.98 0.01
CA ILE A 34 -9.02 0.92 0.92
C ILE A 34 -10.12 -0.13 1.16
N VAL A 35 -11.38 0.28 1.30
CA VAL A 35 -12.52 -0.64 1.37
C VAL A 35 -12.64 -1.47 0.10
N LEU A 36 -12.50 -0.84 -1.07
CA LEU A 36 -12.47 -1.55 -2.36
C LEU A 36 -11.30 -2.52 -2.44
N LEU A 37 -10.10 -2.11 -2.01
CA LEU A 37 -8.92 -2.97 -1.99
C LEU A 37 -9.15 -4.21 -1.12
N ARG A 38 -9.58 -4.02 0.13
CA ARG A 38 -9.88 -5.13 1.06
C ARG A 38 -10.94 -6.06 0.51
N GLY A 39 -12.00 -5.52 -0.09
CA GLY A 39 -13.04 -6.33 -0.70
C GLY A 39 -12.56 -7.18 -1.88
N ASN A 40 -11.45 -6.80 -2.54
CA ASN A 40 -10.94 -7.43 -3.76
C ASN A 40 -9.65 -8.25 -3.59
N LEU A 41 -9.00 -8.20 -2.43
CA LEU A 41 -7.79 -8.96 -2.15
C LEU A 41 -8.11 -10.18 -1.28
N PRO A 42 -7.56 -11.38 -1.61
CA PRO A 42 -7.57 -12.50 -0.70
C PRO A 42 -6.84 -12.21 0.61
N ASP A 43 -7.34 -12.79 1.70
CA ASP A 43 -6.72 -12.67 3.03
C ASP A 43 -5.24 -13.11 3.00
N VAL A 44 -4.92 -14.14 2.21
CA VAL A 44 -3.53 -14.62 2.04
C VAL A 44 -2.59 -13.60 1.40
N ILE A 45 -3.12 -12.58 0.72
CA ILE A 45 -2.37 -11.45 0.15
C ILE A 45 -2.29 -10.29 1.13
N MET A 46 -3.29 -10.15 2.02
CA MET A 46 -3.32 -9.11 3.04
C MET A 46 -2.15 -9.25 4.03
N ASP A 47 -1.63 -10.47 4.24
CA ASP A 47 -0.41 -10.72 5.01
C ASP A 47 0.88 -10.20 4.36
N ASN A 48 0.84 -9.89 3.06
CA ASN A 48 1.95 -9.40 2.25
C ASN A 48 1.76 -7.93 1.83
N VAL A 49 1.15 -7.11 2.68
CA VAL A 49 0.92 -5.68 2.42
C VAL A 49 2.02 -4.82 3.05
N VAL A 50 2.68 -4.04 2.20
CA VAL A 50 3.67 -3.03 2.60
C VAL A 50 3.05 -1.65 2.50
N VAL A 51 3.24 -0.81 3.50
CA VAL A 51 2.80 0.58 3.49
C VAL A 51 4.01 1.50 3.41
N VAL A 52 4.07 2.34 2.39
CA VAL A 52 5.13 3.30 2.17
C VAL A 52 4.59 4.71 2.44
N LEU A 53 5.15 5.38 3.44
CA LEU A 53 4.81 6.74 3.83
C LEU A 53 5.81 7.71 3.21
N THR A 54 5.38 8.46 2.20
CA THR A 54 6.20 9.46 1.51
C THR A 54 6.14 10.81 2.22
N ASN A 55 7.07 11.70 1.87
CA ASN A 55 7.22 13.06 2.40
C ASN A 55 7.42 13.14 3.93
N ALA A 56 7.72 12.02 4.59
CA ALA A 56 7.77 11.96 6.05
C ALA A 56 8.93 11.09 6.55
N LYS A 57 9.55 11.53 7.64
CA LYS A 57 10.37 10.67 8.49
C LYS A 57 9.48 9.93 9.49
N ARG A 58 9.99 8.84 10.07
CA ARG A 58 9.25 8.03 11.04
C ARG A 58 8.66 8.83 12.21
N HIS A 59 9.37 9.83 12.72
CA HIS A 59 8.93 10.67 13.83
C HIS A 59 8.13 11.91 13.39
N GLU A 60 8.09 12.21 12.09
CA GLU A 60 7.39 13.36 11.51
C GLU A 60 6.03 12.96 10.89
N SER A 61 5.82 11.67 10.63
CA SER A 61 4.59 11.17 10.04
C SER A 61 3.39 11.37 10.97
N VAL A 62 2.42 12.14 10.50
CA VAL A 62 1.15 12.37 11.19
C VAL A 62 0.12 11.33 10.78
N PHE A 63 0.29 10.72 9.59
CA PHE A 63 -0.57 9.65 9.12
C PHE A 63 -0.43 8.40 10.01
N LYS A 64 -1.56 7.90 10.51
CA LYS A 64 -1.61 6.68 11.31
C LYS A 64 -1.91 5.50 10.40
N VAL A 65 -0.93 4.60 10.23
CA VAL A 65 -1.08 3.38 9.41
C VAL A 65 -2.28 2.54 9.85
N LYS A 66 -2.59 2.51 11.15
CA LYS A 66 -3.79 1.85 11.70
C LYS A 66 -5.10 2.36 11.11
N ALA A 67 -5.15 3.60 10.60
CA ALA A 67 -6.33 4.15 9.96
C ALA A 67 -6.66 3.48 8.61
N LEU A 68 -5.72 2.74 8.02
CA LEU A 68 -5.98 1.93 6.82
C LEU A 68 -6.76 0.65 7.14
N ASP A 69 -6.89 0.26 8.42
CA ASP A 69 -7.72 -0.87 8.85
C ASP A 69 -7.46 -2.15 8.01
N LEU A 70 -6.18 -2.40 7.73
CA LEU A 70 -5.70 -3.56 7.00
C LEU A 70 -5.59 -4.75 7.97
N HIS A 71 -6.12 -5.90 7.58
CA HIS A 71 -5.93 -7.15 8.31
C HIS A 71 -4.54 -7.74 8.00
N GLY A 72 -3.97 -8.50 8.94
CA GLY A 72 -2.68 -9.16 8.78
C GLY A 72 -1.48 -8.30 9.22
N ASN A 73 -0.29 -8.71 8.77
CA ASN A 73 0.95 -7.99 9.06
C ASN A 73 1.09 -6.77 8.13
N VAL A 74 1.24 -5.58 8.73
CA VAL A 74 1.48 -4.33 8.00
C VAL A 74 2.91 -3.88 8.23
N TYR A 75 3.66 -3.68 7.14
CA TYR A 75 5.07 -3.26 7.19
C TYR A 75 5.21 -1.79 6.77
N PRO A 76 5.32 -0.84 7.72
CA PRO A 76 5.45 0.56 7.39
C PRO A 76 6.90 0.96 7.11
N TYR A 77 7.13 1.63 5.99
CA TYR A 77 8.40 2.25 5.64
C TYR A 77 8.23 3.74 5.40
N TYR A 78 9.25 4.53 5.72
CA TYR A 78 9.17 6.00 5.70
C TYR A 78 10.22 6.55 4.73
N PHE A 79 9.75 7.36 3.79
CA PHE A 79 10.56 7.93 2.73
C PHE A 79 10.42 9.44 2.76
N GLN A 80 11.49 10.13 3.15
CA GLN A 80 11.52 11.58 3.06
C GLN A 80 12.02 11.98 1.68
N ASN A 81 11.07 12.31 0.81
CA ASN A 81 11.30 12.62 -0.61
C ASN A 81 10.80 14.02 -1.00
N SER A 82 10.56 14.90 -0.02
CA SER A 82 10.12 16.28 -0.25
C SER A 82 11.10 17.09 -1.10
N ALA A 83 12.38 16.68 -1.16
CA ALA A 83 13.40 17.24 -2.03
C ALA A 83 12.96 17.31 -3.51
N PHE A 84 12.19 16.33 -4.00
CA PHE A 84 11.74 16.30 -5.39
C PHE A 84 10.64 17.32 -5.71
N CYS A 85 10.06 17.94 -4.68
CA CYS A 85 9.01 18.95 -4.83
C CYS A 85 9.55 20.38 -4.67
N GLN A 86 10.87 20.56 -4.52
CA GLN A 86 11.51 21.85 -4.29
C GLN A 86 12.52 22.18 -5.39
N GLU A 87 12.65 23.47 -5.71
CA GLU A 87 13.67 23.94 -6.66
C GLU A 87 15.06 23.93 -6.01
N SER A 88 16.01 23.24 -6.64
CA SER A 88 17.37 23.07 -6.12
C SER A 88 18.18 24.37 -6.01
N THR A 89 17.77 25.41 -6.74
CA THR A 89 18.33 26.77 -6.71
C THR A 89 18.10 27.46 -5.37
N THR A 90 17.07 27.05 -4.62
CA THR A 90 16.71 27.64 -3.32
C THR A 90 17.45 27.02 -2.14
N TRP A 91 18.24 25.97 -2.37
CA TRP A 91 18.86 25.21 -1.29
C TRP A 91 20.15 25.85 -0.77
N THR A 92 20.14 26.23 0.50
CA THR A 92 21.34 26.59 1.26
C THR A 92 22.25 25.37 1.43
N ALA A 93 23.52 25.59 1.80
CA ALA A 93 24.45 24.50 2.10
C ALA A 93 23.92 23.55 3.19
N SER A 94 23.35 24.11 4.26
CA SER A 94 22.75 23.34 5.35
C SER A 94 21.50 22.55 4.91
N ALA A 95 20.69 23.10 4.00
CA ALA A 95 19.56 22.39 3.42
C ALA A 95 20.04 21.19 2.59
N LYS A 96 21.07 21.36 1.75
CA LYS A 96 21.65 20.26 0.96
C LYS A 96 22.17 19.12 1.84
N GLU A 97 22.85 19.45 2.94
CA GLU A 97 23.30 18.44 3.90
C GLU A 97 22.13 17.69 4.56
N ALA A 98 21.07 18.40 4.94
CA ALA A 98 19.88 17.79 5.51
C ALA A 98 19.19 16.86 4.49
N LEU A 99 19.00 17.32 3.25
CA LEU A 99 18.43 16.53 2.17
C LEU A 99 19.26 15.29 1.84
N GLN A 100 20.60 15.39 1.87
CA GLN A 100 21.49 14.25 1.66
C GLN A 100 21.35 13.19 2.78
N ARG A 101 21.18 13.63 4.03
CA ARG A 101 20.92 12.73 5.16
C ARG A 101 19.56 12.03 5.00
N ASP A 102 18.53 12.78 4.65
CA ASP A 102 17.18 12.27 4.45
C ASP A 102 17.11 11.27 3.28
N TRP A 103 17.81 11.56 2.19
CA TRP A 103 17.99 10.65 1.06
C TRP A 103 18.69 9.35 1.48
N SER A 104 19.81 9.46 2.19
CA SER A 104 20.59 8.30 2.63
C SER A 104 19.78 7.41 3.58
N ASN A 105 18.97 8.01 4.47
CA ASN A 105 18.04 7.29 5.33
C ASN A 105 16.94 6.59 4.51
N SER A 106 16.36 7.28 3.53
CA SER A 106 15.30 6.71 2.66
C SER A 106 15.83 5.56 1.80
N MET A 107 17.09 5.63 1.33
CA MET A 107 17.74 4.52 0.63
C MET A 107 18.03 3.32 1.54
N ARG A 108 18.25 3.55 2.84
CA ARG A 108 18.38 2.48 3.82
C ARG A 108 17.04 1.79 4.07
N GLU A 109 15.97 2.58 4.22
CA GLU A 109 14.60 2.06 4.33
C GLU A 109 14.21 1.27 3.08
N LEU A 110 14.56 1.73 1.88
CA LEU A 110 14.35 1.00 0.63
C LEU A 110 15.05 -0.36 0.62
N LYS A 111 16.30 -0.43 1.08
CA LYS A 111 17.03 -1.70 1.21
C LYS A 111 16.31 -2.65 2.17
N ASN A 112 15.77 -2.15 3.28
CA ASN A 112 15.00 -2.94 4.24
C ASN A 112 13.66 -3.41 3.66
N LEU A 113 12.98 -2.53 2.91
CA LEU A 113 11.76 -2.88 2.17
C LEU A 113 12.03 -4.02 1.19
N ILE A 114 13.07 -3.92 0.37
CA ILE A 114 13.45 -4.98 -0.58
C ILE A 114 13.75 -6.29 0.14
N LYS A 115 14.45 -6.24 1.30
CA LYS A 115 14.70 -7.44 2.11
C LYS A 115 13.39 -8.07 2.58
N THR A 116 12.43 -7.28 3.06
CA THR A 116 11.12 -7.78 3.48
C THR A 116 10.34 -8.37 2.31
N LEU A 117 10.33 -7.71 1.14
CA LEU A 117 9.68 -8.27 -0.05
C LEU A 117 10.25 -9.64 -0.45
N LYS A 118 11.56 -9.86 -0.27
CA LYS A 118 12.20 -11.17 -0.52
C LYS A 118 11.76 -12.27 0.46
N THR A 119 11.22 -11.90 1.63
CA THR A 119 10.68 -12.88 2.58
C THR A 119 9.26 -13.31 2.23
N PHE A 120 8.58 -12.58 1.35
CA PHE A 120 7.22 -12.91 0.97
C PHE A 120 7.23 -14.07 -0.03
N THR A 121 6.49 -15.11 0.31
CA THR A 121 6.25 -16.24 -0.60
C THR A 121 5.30 -15.81 -1.70
N ASP A 122 5.56 -16.22 -2.93
CA ASP A 122 4.63 -16.01 -4.03
C ASP A 122 3.28 -16.69 -3.73
N LYS A 123 2.18 -15.96 -3.92
CA LYS A 123 0.84 -16.48 -3.67
C LYS A 123 0.16 -16.73 -5.00
N SER A 124 -0.33 -17.95 -5.16
CA SER A 124 -1.02 -18.39 -6.36
C SER A 124 -2.26 -17.54 -6.64
N VAL A 125 -2.42 -17.17 -7.90
CA VAL A 125 -3.55 -16.39 -8.43
C VAL A 125 -4.88 -17.16 -8.33
N GLY A 126 -4.83 -18.48 -8.09
CA GLY A 126 -6.03 -19.31 -7.90
C GLY A 126 -6.92 -18.81 -6.76
N SER A 127 -6.33 -18.23 -5.70
CA SER A 127 -7.08 -17.64 -4.59
C SER A 127 -7.91 -16.43 -5.02
N PHE A 128 -7.47 -15.66 -6.02
CA PHE A 128 -8.25 -14.55 -6.57
C PHE A 128 -9.47 -15.03 -7.34
N LYS A 129 -9.30 -16.10 -8.13
CA LYS A 129 -10.41 -16.72 -8.88
C LYS A 129 -11.49 -17.25 -7.94
N ILE A 130 -11.10 -17.93 -6.87
CA ILE A 130 -12.04 -18.44 -5.85
C ILE A 130 -12.88 -17.30 -5.24
N ILE A 131 -12.24 -16.17 -4.89
CA ILE A 131 -12.95 -15.00 -4.34
C ILE A 131 -13.89 -14.36 -5.37
N GLN A 132 -13.46 -14.29 -6.63
CA GLN A 132 -14.30 -13.79 -7.72
C GLN A 132 -15.53 -14.68 -7.91
N ASP A 133 -15.36 -16.00 -7.92
CA ASP A 133 -16.43 -16.97 -8.08
C ASP A 133 -17.41 -16.94 -6.90
N LEU A 134 -16.90 -16.92 -5.66
CA LEU A 134 -17.71 -16.75 -4.44
C LEU A 134 -18.55 -15.46 -4.49
N ARG A 135 -17.94 -14.35 -4.92
CA ARG A 135 -18.66 -13.08 -5.03
C ARG A 135 -19.77 -13.15 -6.08
N ASN A 136 -19.49 -13.77 -7.23
CA ASN A 136 -20.49 -13.93 -8.28
C ASN A 136 -21.66 -14.81 -7.79
N ALA A 137 -21.36 -15.87 -7.03
CA ALA A 137 -22.38 -16.72 -6.40
C ALA A 137 -23.25 -15.95 -5.39
N ILE A 138 -22.64 -15.14 -4.51
CA ILE A 138 -23.36 -14.29 -3.55
C ILE A 138 -24.25 -13.28 -4.28
N LYS A 139 -23.73 -12.61 -5.32
CA LYS A 139 -24.52 -11.66 -6.12
C LYS A 139 -25.71 -12.34 -6.79
N ALA A 140 -25.51 -13.54 -7.35
CA ALA A 140 -26.58 -14.31 -7.97
C ALA A 140 -27.67 -14.68 -6.94
N HIS A 141 -27.28 -15.15 -5.74
CA HIS A 141 -28.21 -15.46 -4.66
C HIS A 141 -28.97 -14.22 -4.16
N MET A 142 -28.28 -13.10 -3.95
CA MET A 142 -28.93 -11.85 -3.55
C MET A 142 -29.90 -11.32 -4.60
N HIS A 143 -29.57 -11.48 -5.88
CA HIS A 143 -30.45 -11.10 -6.97
C HIS A 143 -31.70 -11.98 -7.03
N ALA A 144 -31.55 -13.30 -6.81
CA ALA A 144 -32.67 -14.22 -6.71
C ALA A 144 -33.57 -13.90 -5.51
N ALA A 145 -32.99 -13.66 -4.33
CA ALA A 145 -33.72 -13.36 -3.09
C ALA A 145 -34.42 -11.98 -3.06
N ARG A 146 -34.12 -11.09 -4.03
CA ARG A 146 -34.77 -9.77 -4.16
C ARG A 146 -35.97 -9.80 -5.12
N ILE A 147 -36.15 -10.89 -5.86
CA ILE A 147 -37.25 -11.10 -6.82
C ILE A 147 -38.44 -11.85 -6.17
N GLU A 148 -38.23 -12.45 -5.00
CA GLU A 148 -39.30 -12.89 -4.07
C GLU A 148 -39.72 -11.74 -3.14
#